data_AF-A0A7K4LZI8-F1
#
_entry.id   AF-A0A7K4LZI8-F1
#
_cell.length_a   1.000
_cell.length_b   1.000
_cell.length_c   1.000
_cell.angle_alpha   90.00
_cell.angle_beta   90.00
_cell.angle_gamma   90.00
#
_symmetry.space_group_name_H-M   'P 1'
#
loop_
_entity.id
_entity.type
_entity.pdbx_description
1 polymer ?
#
loop_
_entity_poly.entity_id
_entity_poly.type
_entity_poly.pdbx_seq_one_letter_code
_entity_poly.pdbx_strand_id
1 'polypeptide(L)'
;PSQKPRLSLELPPADVGIRVTLAEGPAARRFRQAATLVVAATKLLKTLPPRDFADSDLGGFLDAVFEPVPFQRLESSYAGAPVYRYTRSQSFDILDIKHRCFVLEPPTQLVALHLQGPSISRKVRLNIALYRPRSSPGDAGAMRMPVALGIKGYKLYMSCVMSGAEPTLQLE
;
A
#
# COMPACT_ATOMS: atom_id res chain seq x y z
N PRO A 1 -36.96 35.68 -19.74
CA PRO A 1 -35.57 35.28 -20.09
C PRO A 1 -35.22 33.93 -19.43
N SER A 2 -35.42 32.85 -20.18
CA SER A 2 -35.23 31.48 -19.68
C SER A 2 -34.64 30.63 -20.80
N GLN A 3 -33.32 30.42 -20.77
CA GLN A 3 -32.61 29.49 -21.65
C GLN A 3 -32.10 28.30 -20.84
N LYS A 4 -32.81 27.17 -20.96
CA LYS A 4 -32.41 25.84 -21.47
C LYS A 4 -30.95 25.33 -21.31
N PRO A 5 -30.75 23.99 -21.42
CA PRO A 5 -30.17 23.12 -20.39
C PRO A 5 -28.74 22.63 -20.73
N ARG A 6 -28.06 21.96 -19.79
CA ARG A 6 -26.89 21.11 -20.10
C ARG A 6 -26.86 19.84 -19.25
N LEU A 7 -27.04 18.71 -19.94
CA LEU A 7 -26.52 17.39 -19.56
C LEU A 7 -25.04 17.34 -19.96
N SER A 8 -24.17 16.79 -19.11
CA SER A 8 -23.37 15.57 -19.43
C SER A 8 -22.10 15.46 -18.58
N LEU A 9 -21.98 14.30 -17.93
CA LEU A 9 -20.78 13.47 -17.77
C LEU A 9 -19.57 14.05 -17.00
N GLU A 10 -19.40 13.64 -15.74
CA GLU A 10 -18.06 13.41 -15.19
C GLU A 10 -17.98 12.03 -14.51
N LEU A 11 -16.97 11.28 -14.95
CA LEU A 11 -16.49 10.01 -14.39
C LEU A 11 -15.87 10.20 -13.00
N PRO A 12 -15.73 9.15 -12.17
CA PRO A 12 -15.41 9.30 -10.77
C PRO A 12 -13.92 9.64 -10.57
N PRO A 13 -13.56 10.52 -9.62
CA PRO A 13 -12.23 10.46 -9.05
C PRO A 13 -12.19 9.25 -8.10
N ALA A 14 -11.36 8.27 -8.46
CA ALA A 14 -10.89 7.26 -7.52
C ALA A 14 -9.96 7.94 -6.50
N ASP A 15 -10.56 8.65 -5.57
CA ASP A 15 -9.92 9.13 -4.36
C ASP A 15 -10.47 8.28 -3.23
N VAL A 16 -9.65 7.38 -2.69
CA VAL A 16 -9.97 6.65 -1.45
C VAL A 16 -9.82 7.65 -0.30
N GLY A 17 -10.70 8.64 -0.28
CA GLY A 17 -10.86 9.57 0.80
C GLY A 17 -11.66 8.88 1.90
N ILE A 18 -11.01 8.60 3.04
CA ILE A 18 -11.73 8.18 4.25
C ILE A 18 -12.65 9.34 4.64
N ARG A 19 -13.93 9.21 4.32
CA ARG A 19 -14.94 10.22 4.65
C ARG A 19 -15.38 10.03 6.11
N VAL A 20 -14.68 10.67 7.03
CA VAL A 20 -15.08 10.68 8.45
C VAL A 20 -16.22 11.69 8.60
N THR A 21 -17.44 11.20 8.71
CA THR A 21 -18.59 12.04 9.10
C THR A 21 -18.61 12.16 10.62
N LEU A 22 -18.32 13.35 11.13
CA LEU A 22 -18.51 13.67 12.55
C LEU A 22 -20.03 13.73 12.82
N ALA A 23 -20.56 12.74 13.51
CA ALA A 23 -21.91 12.82 14.02
C ALA A 23 -21.92 13.82 15.19
N GLU A 24 -22.51 15.01 14.99
CA GLU A 24 -22.75 15.95 16.07
C GLU A 24 -23.83 15.40 17.00
N GLY A 25 -23.40 14.66 18.02
CA GLY A 25 -24.22 14.34 19.18
C GLY A 25 -24.41 15.55 20.10
N PRO A 26 -25.52 15.61 20.88
CA PRO A 26 -25.85 16.76 21.72
C PRO A 26 -24.73 17.13 22.70
N ALA A 27 -24.31 18.39 22.68
CA ALA A 27 -23.17 18.94 23.42
C ALA A 27 -23.19 18.65 24.93
N ALA A 28 -24.38 18.47 25.52
CA ALA A 28 -24.56 18.16 26.94
C ALA A 28 -23.95 16.81 27.38
N ARG A 29 -23.74 15.85 26.46
CA ARG A 29 -23.10 14.56 26.79
C ARG A 29 -21.59 14.69 27.04
N ARG A 30 -20.91 15.63 26.37
CA ARG A 30 -19.43 15.74 26.40
C ARG A 30 -18.90 16.25 27.75
N PHE A 31 -19.56 17.25 28.35
CA PHE A 31 -19.12 17.81 29.63
C PHE A 31 -19.37 16.84 30.79
N ARG A 32 -20.52 16.15 30.80
CA ARG A 32 -20.79 15.11 31.82
C ARG A 32 -19.80 13.97 31.72
N GLN A 33 -19.50 13.50 30.51
CA GLN A 33 -18.48 12.45 30.31
C GLN A 33 -17.09 12.91 30.76
N ALA A 34 -16.67 14.13 30.44
CA ALA A 34 -15.40 14.69 30.90
C ALA A 34 -15.36 14.82 32.44
N ALA A 35 -16.42 15.33 33.05
CA ALA A 35 -16.52 15.43 34.51
C ALA A 35 -16.53 14.05 35.18
N THR A 36 -17.24 13.06 34.61
CA THR A 36 -17.23 11.68 35.09
C THR A 36 -15.84 11.05 34.95
N LEU A 37 -15.12 11.29 33.85
CA LEU A 37 -13.74 10.82 33.69
C LEU A 37 -12.80 11.44 34.73
N VAL A 38 -12.88 12.75 34.95
CA VAL A 38 -12.06 13.46 35.95
C VAL A 38 -12.36 12.98 37.36
N VAL A 39 -13.65 12.82 37.72
CA VAL A 39 -14.06 12.30 39.03
C VAL A 39 -13.64 10.84 39.21
N ALA A 40 -13.77 10.01 38.18
CA ALA A 40 -13.37 8.62 38.22
C ALA A 40 -11.84 8.47 38.33
N ALA A 41 -11.05 9.22 37.54
CA ALA A 41 -9.59 9.21 37.59
C ALA A 41 -9.05 9.71 38.95
N THR A 42 -9.65 10.78 39.49
CA THR A 42 -9.26 11.30 40.82
C THR A 42 -9.66 10.38 41.97
N LYS A 43 -10.77 9.63 41.84
CA LYS A 43 -11.12 8.57 42.80
C LYS A 43 -10.16 7.39 42.70
N LEU A 44 -9.77 7.00 41.49
CA LEU A 44 -8.86 5.89 41.25
C LEU A 44 -7.45 6.18 41.79
N LEU A 45 -6.94 7.39 41.57
CA LEU A 45 -5.69 7.90 42.15
C LEU A 45 -5.71 7.95 43.69
N LYS A 46 -6.89 8.03 44.32
CA LYS A 46 -7.06 7.99 45.78
C LYS A 46 -7.17 6.58 46.35
N THR A 47 -7.60 5.61 45.53
CA THR A 47 -7.76 4.21 45.93
C THR A 47 -6.55 3.34 45.61
N LEU A 48 -5.67 3.78 44.71
CA LEU A 48 -4.45 3.04 44.39
C LEU A 48 -3.43 3.22 45.51
N PRO A 49 -2.84 2.14 46.07
CA PRO A 49 -1.64 2.25 46.89
C PRO A 49 -0.51 2.90 46.07
N PRO A 50 0.55 3.46 46.71
CA PRO A 50 1.64 4.13 46.01
C PRO A 50 2.41 3.11 45.15
N ARG A 51 1.91 2.90 43.94
CA ARG A 51 2.51 2.16 42.85
C ARG A 51 2.28 2.98 41.59
N ASP A 52 3.27 2.93 40.71
CA ASP A 52 3.25 3.67 39.48
C ASP A 52 2.12 3.15 38.59
N PHE A 53 1.25 4.06 38.17
CA PHE A 53 0.15 3.78 37.25
C PHE A 53 0.74 3.33 35.90
N ALA A 54 0.40 2.12 35.44
CA ALA A 54 0.88 1.57 34.17
C ALA A 54 -0.21 1.61 33.09
N ASP A 55 0.20 1.56 31.81
CA ASP A 55 -0.73 1.57 30.66
C ASP A 55 -1.75 0.42 30.69
N SER A 56 -1.42 -0.70 31.33
CA SER A 56 -2.35 -1.82 31.55
C SER A 56 -3.53 -1.45 32.46
N ASP A 57 -3.31 -0.57 33.43
CA ASP A 57 -4.34 -0.12 34.38
C ASP A 57 -5.32 0.86 33.71
N LEU A 58 -4.85 1.59 32.70
CA LEU A 58 -5.67 2.50 31.90
C LEU A 58 -6.76 1.75 31.11
N GLY A 59 -6.43 0.60 30.53
CA GLY A 59 -7.39 -0.21 29.76
C GLY A 59 -8.59 -0.62 30.60
N GLY A 60 -8.33 -1.24 31.77
CA GLY A 60 -9.40 -1.65 32.69
C GLY A 60 -10.20 -0.48 33.27
N PHE A 61 -9.57 0.68 33.47
CA PHE A 61 -10.26 1.89 33.90
C PHE A 61 -11.21 2.44 32.83
N LEU A 62 -10.77 2.52 31.57
CA LEU A 62 -11.59 3.04 30.49
C LEU A 62 -12.80 2.15 30.23
N ASP A 63 -12.63 0.83 30.33
CA ASP A 63 -13.73 -0.14 30.23
C ASP A 63 -14.78 0.02 31.35
N ALA A 64 -14.35 0.44 32.54
CA ALA A 64 -15.26 0.67 33.68
C ALA A 64 -16.02 2.00 33.61
N VAL A 65 -15.46 3.01 32.92
CA VAL A 65 -16.03 4.37 32.84
C VAL A 65 -16.87 4.56 31.58
N PHE A 66 -16.52 3.90 30.48
CA PHE A 66 -17.18 4.07 29.19
C PHE A 66 -18.02 2.85 28.82
N GLU A 67 -19.23 3.12 28.31
CA GLU A 67 -20.01 2.09 27.64
C GLU A 67 -19.26 1.63 26.38
N PRO A 68 -19.04 0.32 26.18
CA PRO A 68 -18.31 -0.18 25.02
C PRO A 68 -19.03 0.27 23.75
N VAL A 69 -18.37 1.09 22.93
CA VAL A 69 -18.90 1.45 21.61
C VAL A 69 -18.76 0.20 20.73
N PRO A 70 -19.85 -0.35 20.17
CA PRO A 70 -19.74 -1.49 19.28
C PRO A 70 -19.10 -1.02 17.97
N PHE A 71 -17.83 -1.34 17.80
CA PHE A 71 -17.17 -1.20 16.51
C PHE A 71 -17.50 -2.42 15.67
N GLN A 72 -18.05 -2.22 14.48
CA GLN A 72 -18.03 -3.28 13.47
C GLN A 72 -16.57 -3.51 13.12
N ARG A 73 -16.03 -4.63 13.61
CA ARG A 73 -14.73 -5.13 13.18
C ARG A 73 -14.91 -5.57 11.74
N LEU A 74 -14.62 -4.67 10.81
CA LEU A 74 -14.48 -5.05 9.42
C LEU A 74 -13.27 -5.98 9.40
N GLU A 75 -13.50 -7.27 9.13
CA GLU A 75 -12.39 -8.16 8.78
C GLU A 75 -11.77 -7.58 7.52
N SER A 76 -10.71 -6.79 7.71
CA SER A 76 -9.83 -6.42 6.63
C SER A 76 -9.44 -7.74 5.96
N SER A 77 -9.82 -7.91 4.69
CA SER A 77 -9.31 -8.99 3.86
C SER A 77 -7.81 -8.75 3.75
N TYR A 78 -7.05 -9.26 4.73
CA TYR A 78 -5.61 -9.26 4.63
C TYR A 78 -5.32 -10.18 3.45
N ALA A 79 -4.95 -9.58 2.31
CA ALA A 79 -4.07 -10.26 1.38
C ALA A 79 -2.94 -10.82 2.25
N GLY A 80 -2.76 -12.16 2.22
CA GLY A 80 -1.84 -12.86 3.09
C GLY A 80 -0.48 -12.15 3.16
N ALA A 81 0.22 -12.26 4.30
CA ALA A 81 1.46 -11.54 4.51
C ALA A 81 2.43 -11.77 3.32
N PRO A 82 2.99 -10.70 2.73
CA PRO A 82 3.69 -10.81 1.45
C PRO A 82 4.92 -11.71 1.59
N VAL A 83 5.05 -12.71 0.70
CA VAL A 83 6.15 -13.70 0.68
C VAL A 83 7.52 -13.02 0.56
N TYR A 84 7.56 -11.88 -0.14
CA TYR A 84 8.75 -11.10 -0.41
C TYR A 84 8.63 -9.69 0.17
N ARG A 85 9.72 -9.17 0.74
CA ARG A 85 9.80 -7.79 1.24
C ARG A 85 10.71 -6.96 0.34
N TYR A 86 10.18 -5.83 -0.14
CA TYR A 86 10.96 -4.84 -0.89
C TYR A 86 12.17 -4.36 -0.08
N THR A 87 13.28 -4.07 -0.78
CA THR A 87 14.49 -3.55 -0.14
C THR A 87 14.98 -2.25 -0.75
N ARG A 88 15.31 -2.27 -2.04
CA ARG A 88 15.82 -1.12 -2.80
C ARG A 88 15.58 -1.37 -4.29
N SER A 89 15.72 -0.32 -5.09
CA SER A 89 15.70 -0.41 -6.55
C SER A 89 16.91 0.28 -7.16
N GLN A 90 17.37 -0.21 -8.31
CA GLN A 90 18.44 0.43 -9.07
C GLN A 90 18.16 0.30 -10.57
N SER A 91 18.49 1.37 -11.31
CA SER A 91 18.31 1.40 -12.75
C SER A 91 19.55 0.87 -13.48
N PHE A 92 19.33 0.03 -14.48
CA PHE A 92 20.39 -0.54 -15.32
C PHE A 92 20.05 -0.44 -16.80
N ASP A 93 21.11 -0.29 -17.60
CA ASP A 93 21.06 -0.61 -19.03
C ASP A 93 21.22 -2.12 -19.18
N ILE A 94 20.35 -2.76 -19.96
CA ILE A 94 20.44 -4.20 -20.24
C ILE A 94 20.65 -4.39 -21.73
N LEU A 95 21.59 -5.28 -22.05
CA LEU A 95 21.91 -5.74 -23.38
C LEU A 95 21.85 -7.28 -23.37
N ASP A 96 21.36 -7.87 -24.45
CA ASP A 96 21.51 -9.31 -24.65
C ASP A 96 22.95 -9.66 -25.07
N ILE A 97 23.24 -10.96 -25.19
CA ILE A 97 24.54 -11.47 -25.62
C ILE A 97 24.96 -11.04 -27.03
N LYS A 98 24.03 -10.52 -27.85
CA LYS A 98 24.26 -9.99 -29.19
C LYS A 98 24.33 -8.46 -29.18
N HIS A 99 24.42 -7.82 -28.01
CA HIS A 99 24.41 -6.37 -27.84
C HIS A 99 23.13 -5.67 -28.35
N ARG A 100 21.99 -6.37 -28.33
CA ARG A 100 20.68 -5.75 -28.55
C ARG A 100 20.14 -5.20 -27.24
N CYS A 101 19.48 -4.06 -27.30
CA CYS A 101 18.83 -3.44 -26.15
C CYS A 101 17.31 -3.45 -26.31
N PHE A 102 16.59 -3.29 -25.20
CA PHE A 102 15.14 -3.19 -25.25
C PHE A 102 14.68 -1.81 -25.73
N VAL A 103 13.64 -1.83 -26.56
CA VAL A 103 12.84 -0.68 -26.94
C VAL A 103 11.38 -0.99 -26.62
N LEU A 104 10.64 -0.01 -26.12
CA LEU A 104 9.21 -0.13 -25.90
C LEU A 104 8.47 0.31 -27.16
N GLU A 105 7.74 -0.62 -27.79
CA GLU A 105 6.87 -0.37 -28.92
C GLU A 105 5.38 -0.37 -28.48
N PRO A 106 4.52 0.45 -29.12
CA PRO A 106 3.10 0.48 -28.81
C PRO A 106 2.41 -0.85 -29.13
N PRO A 107 1.36 -1.25 -28.38
CA PRO A 107 0.80 -0.55 -27.22
C PRO A 107 1.64 -0.70 -25.95
N THR A 108 2.27 -1.85 -25.70
CA THR A 108 3.09 -2.13 -24.49
C THR A 108 4.00 -3.34 -24.70
N GLN A 109 4.71 -3.41 -25.82
CA GLN A 109 5.57 -4.56 -26.15
C GLN A 109 7.06 -4.18 -26.09
N LEU A 110 7.87 -5.00 -25.44
CA LEU A 110 9.33 -4.86 -25.50
C LEU A 110 9.89 -5.66 -26.67
N VAL A 111 10.69 -4.99 -27.48
CA VAL A 111 11.44 -5.60 -28.59
C VAL A 111 12.93 -5.41 -28.40
N ALA A 112 13.74 -6.38 -28.82
CA ALA A 112 15.20 -6.34 -28.73
C ALA A 112 15.81 -5.93 -30.07
N LEU A 113 16.45 -4.76 -30.12
CA LEU A 113 16.99 -4.16 -31.34
C LEU A 113 18.43 -3.66 -31.14
N HIS A 114 19.20 -3.63 -32.23
CA HIS A 114 20.45 -2.87 -32.29
C HIS A 114 20.12 -1.40 -32.55
N LEU A 115 20.46 -0.52 -31.61
CA LEU A 115 20.26 0.92 -31.77
C LEU A 115 21.58 1.60 -32.14
N GLN A 116 21.51 2.56 -33.06
CA GLN A 116 22.65 3.33 -33.55
C GLN A 116 22.32 4.82 -33.66
N GLY A 117 23.32 5.66 -33.43
CA GLY A 117 23.21 7.11 -33.57
C GLY A 117 22.05 7.71 -32.75
N PRO A 118 21.23 8.59 -33.33
CA PRO A 118 20.15 9.26 -32.61
C PRO A 118 19.11 8.32 -31.98
N SER A 119 18.95 7.11 -32.53
CA SER A 119 17.97 6.14 -32.05
C SER A 119 18.29 5.55 -30.67
N ILE A 120 19.52 5.71 -30.18
CA ILE A 120 19.96 5.23 -28.85
C ILE A 120 19.12 5.83 -27.71
N SER A 121 18.55 7.03 -27.92
CA SER A 121 17.62 7.68 -26.98
C SER A 121 16.36 6.86 -26.69
N ARG A 122 15.97 5.93 -27.59
CA ARG A 122 14.83 5.02 -27.43
C ARG A 122 15.13 3.83 -26.52
N LYS A 123 16.40 3.63 -26.12
CA LYS A 123 16.83 2.51 -25.28
C LYS A 123 16.11 2.55 -23.93
N VAL A 124 15.43 1.46 -23.60
CA VAL A 124 14.80 1.25 -22.30
C VAL A 124 15.86 0.97 -21.25
N ARG A 125 15.72 1.63 -20.10
CA ARG A 125 16.40 1.27 -18.85
C ARG A 125 15.46 0.47 -17.97
N LEU A 126 15.95 -0.60 -17.36
CA LEU A 126 15.15 -1.34 -16.37
C LEU A 126 15.43 -0.81 -14.98
N ASN A 127 14.36 -0.58 -14.20
CA ASN A 127 14.44 -0.35 -12.77
C ASN A 127 14.25 -1.70 -12.05
N ILE A 128 15.34 -2.27 -11.57
CA ILE A 128 15.35 -3.58 -10.91
C ILE A 128 15.10 -3.34 -9.42
N ALA A 129 13.93 -3.78 -8.93
CA ALA A 129 13.57 -3.74 -7.52
C ALA A 129 13.97 -5.07 -6.86
N LEU A 130 14.81 -5.00 -5.82
CA LEU A 130 15.31 -6.15 -5.10
C LEU A 130 14.42 -6.48 -3.91
N TYR A 131 14.17 -7.76 -3.71
CA TYR A 131 13.36 -8.28 -2.62
C TYR A 131 14.13 -9.26 -1.75
N ARG A 132 13.67 -9.46 -0.52
CA ARG A 132 14.13 -10.52 0.39
C ARG A 132 12.97 -11.45 0.73
N PRO A 133 13.16 -12.78 0.69
CA PRO A 133 12.17 -13.74 1.20
C PRO A 133 11.95 -13.52 2.70
N ARG A 134 10.74 -13.80 3.20
CA ARG A 134 10.45 -13.80 4.64
C ARG A 134 10.93 -15.06 5.36
N SER A 135 10.91 -16.21 4.70
CA SER A 135 11.41 -17.48 5.25
C SER A 135 12.90 -17.67 4.94
N SER A 136 13.63 -18.33 5.84
CA SER A 136 15.03 -18.70 5.60
C SER A 136 15.12 -19.62 4.39
N PRO A 137 16.10 -19.45 3.50
CA PRO A 137 16.30 -20.38 2.39
C PRO A 137 16.64 -21.75 2.96
N GLY A 138 15.67 -22.67 2.94
CA GLY A 138 15.90 -24.08 3.14
C GLY A 138 16.59 -24.62 1.89
N ASP A 139 17.86 -24.99 2.07
CA ASP A 139 18.75 -25.81 1.24
C ASP A 139 18.82 -25.61 -0.29
N ALA A 140 20.05 -25.78 -0.79
CA ALA A 140 20.50 -25.88 -2.18
C ALA A 140 20.64 -24.62 -3.05
N GLY A 141 21.91 -24.22 -3.22
CA GLY A 141 22.48 -23.96 -4.55
C GLY A 141 22.21 -22.59 -5.18
N ALA A 142 23.14 -21.66 -4.93
CA ALA A 142 23.20 -20.27 -5.42
C ALA A 142 22.16 -19.33 -4.79
N MET A 143 22.63 -18.20 -4.26
CA MET A 143 21.83 -17.11 -3.71
C MET A 143 20.96 -16.51 -4.83
N ARG A 144 19.74 -17.04 -5.03
CA ARG A 144 18.77 -16.48 -5.98
C ARG A 144 18.14 -15.23 -5.37
N MET A 145 18.42 -14.08 -5.96
CA MET A 145 17.83 -12.79 -5.54
C MET A 145 16.50 -12.58 -6.26
N PRO A 146 15.36 -12.54 -5.55
CA PRO A 146 14.08 -12.19 -6.17
C PRO A 146 14.07 -10.72 -6.56
N VAL A 147 13.66 -10.44 -7.80
CA VAL A 147 13.58 -9.08 -8.34
C VAL A 147 12.28 -8.86 -9.10
N ALA A 148 11.81 -7.61 -9.11
CA ALA A 148 10.81 -7.13 -10.07
C ALA A 148 11.49 -6.22 -11.08
N LEU A 149 11.12 -6.35 -12.36
CA LEU A 149 11.71 -5.61 -13.46
C LEU A 149 10.71 -4.54 -13.95
N GLY A 150 10.95 -3.29 -13.56
CA GLY A 150 10.16 -2.15 -14.01
C GLY A 150 10.79 -1.46 -15.21
N ILE A 151 9.98 -0.81 -16.06
CA ILE A 151 10.45 -0.05 -17.21
C ILE A 151 10.68 1.40 -16.77
N LYS A 152 11.91 1.88 -16.72
CA LYS A 152 12.19 3.22 -16.18
C LYS A 152 11.51 4.32 -17.02
N GLY A 153 10.74 5.18 -16.35
CA GLY A 153 9.99 6.27 -16.99
C GLY A 153 8.58 5.86 -17.42
N TYR A 154 8.26 4.57 -17.35
CA TYR A 154 6.94 4.02 -17.62
C TYR A 154 6.46 3.35 -16.33
N LYS A 155 5.20 3.55 -15.95
CA LYS A 155 4.64 2.90 -14.76
C LYS A 155 4.25 1.44 -15.07
N LEU A 156 5.19 0.71 -15.68
CA LEU A 156 5.00 -0.65 -16.20
C LEU A 156 6.03 -1.59 -15.59
N TYR A 157 5.59 -2.81 -15.31
CA TYR A 157 6.42 -3.92 -14.83
C TYR A 157 6.29 -5.12 -15.75
N MET A 158 7.36 -5.90 -15.85
CA MET A 158 7.29 -7.22 -16.49
C MET A 158 6.55 -8.19 -15.56
N SER A 159 5.52 -8.84 -16.10
CA SER A 159 4.79 -9.91 -15.41
C SER A 159 4.67 -11.14 -16.30
N CYS A 160 4.57 -12.31 -15.66
CA CYS A 160 4.32 -13.57 -16.35
C CYS A 160 2.91 -14.03 -16.01
N VAL A 161 2.09 -14.26 -17.04
CA VAL A 161 0.72 -14.73 -16.89
C VAL A 161 0.47 -15.95 -17.77
N MET A 162 -0.56 -16.73 -17.47
CA MET A 162 -1.03 -17.76 -18.40
C MET A 162 -1.93 -17.11 -19.46
N SER A 163 -1.54 -17.23 -20.72
CA SER A 163 -2.39 -16.88 -21.87
C SER A 163 -2.88 -18.18 -22.50
N GLY A 164 -4.10 -18.58 -22.18
CA GLY A 164 -4.59 -19.93 -22.49
C GLY A 164 -3.77 -20.98 -21.74
N ALA A 165 -3.03 -21.80 -22.50
CA ALA A 165 -2.18 -22.87 -21.96
C ALA A 165 -0.69 -22.51 -21.88
N GLU A 166 -0.28 -21.32 -22.32
CA GLU A 166 1.13 -20.93 -22.45
C GLU A 166 1.51 -19.81 -21.48
N PRO A 167 2.65 -19.93 -20.76
CA PRO A 167 3.18 -18.84 -19.95
C PRO A 167 3.70 -17.74 -20.88
N THR A 168 3.14 -16.55 -20.75
CA THR A 168 3.43 -15.39 -21.59
C THR A 168 4.02 -14.27 -20.74
N LEU A 169 5.08 -13.64 -21.25
CA LEU A 169 5.65 -12.42 -20.69
C LEU A 169 4.86 -11.22 -21.20
N GLN A 170 4.39 -10.36 -20.29
CA GLN A 170 3.66 -9.14 -20.61
C GLN A 170 4.17 -7.94 -19.80
N LEU A 171 3.64 -6.76 -20.12
CA LEU A 171 3.81 -5.54 -19.33
C LEU A 171 2.48 -5.16 -18.69
N GLU A 172 2.52 -4.84 -17.40
CA GLU A 172 1.37 -4.45 -16.56
C GLU A 172 1.66 -3.16 -15.77
#